data_AF-A0A958J9X8-F1
#
_entry.id   AF-A0A958J9X8-F1
#
_cell.length_a   1.000
_cell.length_b   1.000
_cell.length_c   1.000
_cell.angle_alpha   90.00
_cell.angle_beta   90.00
_cell.angle_gamma   90.00
#
_symmetry.space_group_name_H-M   'P 1'
#
loop_
_entity.id
_entity.type
_entity.pdbx_description
1 polymer ?
#
loop_
_entity_poly.entity_id
_entity_poly.type
_entity_poly.pdbx_seq_one_letter_code
_entity_poly.pdbx_strand_id
1 'polypeptide(L)'
;LTPPDPALRIRINNPAGLPLRIYQVGVVRSPEREEPLPDILLPLRREGERLAPVRDAALIPAESKYFLFWVECDIPSELGGSTVVVQLHLEGAAPRNLPVRIEVQDARLPDPPVRIDFNEYGDKYLQVFREDFPDSAQRRIERKVFNLCRDHHGSINPLPYKSQRGEPREGMAPQIVNADLLHPQLDWQEFDARFGPYFDGSAFPDGRPIDHFYLPFNPDWPAPFPLYLSDRPRYEQIWRAVAQEFLRHFREKGWTATTFQVYCNQKPTKGGGVPWHLDEPKSVRDYEALRYYHDLTQQAFAGSEPLAVKFRIDISHFYCDAHQGSKDKDFRVNGGGEILDPVEVWVISRHSMYDAPAIRAAQQLRRAGKEVWVYAETPKLDEGGEAALQRI
;
A
#
# COMPACT_ATOMS: atom_id res chain seq x y z
N LEU A 1 -42.19 -4.31 2.98
CA LEU A 1 -40.75 -4.64 3.00
C LEU A 1 -40.53 -5.60 4.17
N THR A 2 -39.94 -6.77 3.92
CA THR A 2 -39.95 -7.91 4.84
C THR A 2 -38.69 -7.90 5.72
N PRO A 3 -38.78 -8.20 7.03
CA PRO A 3 -37.62 -8.31 7.90
C PRO A 3 -36.65 -9.40 7.43
N PRO A 4 -35.38 -9.36 7.88
CA PRO A 4 -34.38 -10.36 7.52
C PRO A 4 -34.85 -11.77 7.89
N ASP A 5 -34.89 -12.64 6.88
CA ASP A 5 -35.25 -14.03 7.06
C ASP A 5 -34.02 -14.82 7.54
N PRO A 6 -34.03 -15.38 8.76
CA PRO A 6 -32.92 -16.22 9.20
C PRO A 6 -32.73 -17.43 8.28
N ALA A 7 -33.75 -17.92 7.59
CA ALA A 7 -33.63 -19.03 6.65
C ALA A 7 -33.06 -18.63 5.27
N LEU A 8 -32.72 -17.36 5.04
CA LEU A 8 -32.21 -16.89 3.74
C LEU A 8 -31.00 -17.72 3.29
N ARG A 9 -31.09 -18.25 2.08
CA ARG A 9 -29.99 -18.90 1.37
C ARG A 9 -29.91 -18.35 -0.04
N ILE A 10 -28.70 -18.27 -0.57
CA ILE A 10 -28.44 -17.81 -1.93
C ILE A 10 -27.88 -18.98 -2.72
N ARG A 11 -28.56 -19.38 -3.79
CA ARG A 11 -28.04 -20.32 -4.78
C ARG A 11 -27.74 -19.56 -6.06
N ILE A 12 -26.55 -19.76 -6.61
CA ILE A 12 -26.09 -19.06 -7.80
C ILE A 12 -26.19 -20.02 -8.98
N ASN A 13 -26.88 -19.61 -10.05
CA ASN A 13 -26.76 -20.26 -11.35
C ASN A 13 -25.96 -19.34 -12.28
N ASN A 14 -24.73 -19.77 -12.59
CA ASN A 14 -23.73 -19.02 -13.33
C ASN A 14 -23.23 -19.88 -14.50
N PRO A 15 -24.01 -20.01 -15.59
CA PRO A 15 -23.68 -20.91 -16.69
C PRO A 15 -22.43 -20.48 -17.47
N ALA A 16 -22.06 -19.20 -17.40
CA ALA A 16 -20.86 -18.67 -18.04
C ALA A 16 -19.59 -18.88 -17.21
N GLY A 17 -19.69 -19.40 -15.98
CA GLY A 17 -18.53 -19.67 -15.14
C GLY A 17 -17.79 -18.40 -14.67
N LEU A 18 -18.46 -17.25 -14.58
CA LEU A 18 -17.86 -16.01 -14.10
C LEU A 18 -17.30 -16.17 -12.68
N PRO A 19 -16.07 -15.71 -12.38
CA PRO A 19 -15.61 -15.60 -11.00
C PRO A 19 -16.50 -14.61 -10.24
N LEU A 20 -17.20 -15.10 -9.21
CA LEU A 20 -18.10 -14.30 -8.40
C LEU A 20 -17.72 -14.41 -6.93
N ARG A 21 -17.62 -13.27 -6.25
CA ARG A 21 -17.52 -13.19 -4.79
C ARG A 21 -18.75 -12.43 -4.28
N ILE A 22 -19.44 -13.00 -3.30
CA ILE A 22 -20.60 -12.37 -2.68
C ILE A 22 -20.32 -12.19 -1.21
N TYR A 23 -20.56 -10.98 -0.74
CA TYR A 23 -20.40 -10.57 0.64
C TYR A 23 -21.73 -10.06 1.18
N GLN A 24 -21.97 -10.29 2.46
CA GLN A 24 -22.94 -9.52 3.20
C GLN A 24 -22.26 -8.25 3.71
N VAL A 25 -22.90 -7.10 3.55
CA VAL A 25 -22.40 -5.85 4.13
C VAL A 25 -22.81 -5.82 5.60
N GLY A 26 -21.82 -5.88 6.47
CA GLY A 26 -21.96 -5.69 7.91
C GLY A 26 -21.73 -4.23 8.31
N VAL A 27 -21.85 -3.98 9.60
CA VAL A 27 -21.68 -2.64 10.17
C VAL A 27 -20.45 -2.54 11.07
N VAL A 28 -19.87 -1.34 11.11
CA VAL A 28 -18.82 -0.93 12.03
C VAL A 28 -19.38 0.18 12.92
N ARG A 29 -19.06 0.14 14.21
CA ARG A 29 -19.42 1.21 15.16
C ARG A 29 -18.28 2.23 15.21
N SER A 30 -18.63 3.50 15.03
CA SER A 30 -17.69 4.62 15.21
C SER A 30 -17.96 5.30 16.55
N PRO A 31 -16.93 5.69 17.33
CA PRO A 31 -17.14 6.49 18.53
C PRO A 31 -17.73 7.88 18.24
N GLU A 32 -17.65 8.34 16.98
CA GLU A 32 -18.15 9.65 16.54
C GLU A 32 -19.63 9.63 16.15
N ARG A 33 -20.27 8.46 16.09
CA ARG A 33 -21.68 8.31 15.68
C ARG A 33 -22.43 7.32 16.56
N GLU A 34 -23.69 7.63 16.84
CA GLU A 34 -24.59 6.72 17.54
C GLU A 34 -25.03 5.55 16.63
N GLU A 35 -25.20 5.82 15.33
CA GLU A 35 -25.62 4.84 14.34
C GLU A 35 -24.44 4.03 13.76
N PRO A 36 -24.55 2.69 13.65
CA PRO A 36 -23.56 1.87 12.96
C PRO A 36 -23.47 2.17 11.46
N LEU A 37 -22.27 2.12 10.89
CA LEU A 37 -22.00 2.41 9.48
C LEU A 37 -21.79 1.12 8.67
N PRO A 38 -22.41 0.97 7.48
CA PRO A 38 -22.30 -0.23 6.65
C PRO A 38 -20.98 -0.26 5.86
N ASP A 39 -19.89 -0.71 6.49
CA ASP A 39 -18.53 -0.53 5.96
C ASP A 39 -17.72 -1.83 5.79
N ILE A 40 -18.16 -2.93 6.39
CA ILE A 40 -17.41 -4.20 6.36
C ILE A 40 -18.05 -5.21 5.40
N LEU A 41 -17.24 -5.77 4.48
CA LEU A 41 -17.65 -6.87 3.61
C LEU A 41 -17.39 -8.21 4.30
N LEU A 42 -18.45 -8.93 4.63
CA LEU A 42 -18.39 -10.23 5.30
C LEU A 42 -18.60 -11.36 4.28
N PRO A 43 -17.63 -12.28 4.11
CA PRO A 43 -17.81 -13.39 3.18
C PRO A 43 -18.96 -14.29 3.64
N LEU A 44 -19.83 -14.67 2.70
CA LEU A 44 -20.93 -15.58 3.00
C LEU A 44 -20.41 -16.98 3.36
N ARG A 45 -21.13 -17.66 4.26
CA ARG A 45 -20.80 -19.05 4.64
C ARG A 45 -21.26 -20.00 3.55
N ARG A 46 -20.36 -20.88 3.09
CA ARG A 46 -20.73 -21.92 2.12
C ARG A 46 -21.37 -23.11 2.82
N GLU A 47 -22.57 -23.49 2.37
CA GLU A 47 -23.36 -24.64 2.84
C GLU A 47 -23.74 -25.53 1.64
N GLY A 48 -22.79 -26.35 1.19
CA GLY A 48 -22.92 -27.12 -0.05
C GLY A 48 -22.94 -26.20 -1.28
N GLU A 49 -24.03 -26.25 -2.05
CA GLU A 49 -24.29 -25.38 -3.20
C GLU A 49 -24.89 -24.02 -2.84
N ARG A 50 -25.21 -23.81 -1.56
CA ARG A 50 -25.85 -22.59 -1.05
C ARG A 50 -24.84 -21.71 -0.33
N LEU A 51 -25.11 -20.41 -0.34
CA LEU A 51 -24.44 -19.40 0.49
C LEU A 51 -25.41 -18.92 1.56
N ALA A 52 -24.92 -18.82 2.79
CA ALA A 52 -25.68 -18.36 3.94
C ALA A 52 -25.10 -17.03 4.47
N PRO A 53 -25.96 -16.05 4.81
CA PRO A 53 -25.54 -14.83 5.50
C PRO A 53 -24.80 -15.13 6.81
N VAL A 54 -23.86 -14.25 7.15
CA VAL A 54 -23.21 -14.22 8.46
C VAL A 54 -24.24 -13.80 9.51
N ARG A 55 -24.20 -14.48 10.66
CA ARG A 55 -25.08 -14.24 11.79
C ARG A 55 -24.24 -13.90 13.01
N ASP A 56 -23.79 -12.66 13.05
CA ASP A 56 -23.05 -12.11 14.17
C ASP A 56 -23.75 -10.82 14.59
N ALA A 57 -24.29 -10.77 15.81
CA ALA A 57 -25.06 -9.62 16.29
C ALA A 57 -24.22 -8.34 16.43
N ALA A 58 -22.89 -8.47 16.53
CA ALA A 58 -22.00 -7.31 16.57
C ALA A 58 -21.82 -6.66 15.19
N LEU A 59 -21.83 -7.48 14.13
CA LEU A 59 -21.60 -7.05 12.75
C LEU A 59 -22.90 -6.90 11.94
N ILE A 60 -23.97 -7.57 12.39
CA ILE A 60 -25.30 -7.59 11.80
C ILE A 60 -26.32 -7.45 12.96
N PRO A 61 -26.64 -6.21 13.36
CA PRO A 61 -27.56 -5.96 14.47
C PRO A 61 -28.91 -6.65 14.29
N ALA A 62 -29.51 -7.13 15.39
CA ALA A 62 -30.78 -7.86 15.33
C ALA A 62 -31.95 -6.97 14.85
N GLU A 63 -31.83 -5.67 15.07
CA GLU A 63 -32.75 -4.61 14.64
C GLU A 63 -32.59 -4.21 13.17
N SER A 64 -31.61 -4.78 12.45
CA SER A 64 -31.39 -4.47 11.03
C SER A 64 -32.65 -4.76 10.21
N LYS A 65 -33.20 -3.71 9.60
CA LYS A 65 -34.38 -3.82 8.73
C LYS A 65 -34.04 -4.35 7.33
N TYR A 66 -32.77 -4.26 6.94
CA TYR A 66 -32.28 -4.58 5.61
C TYR A 66 -31.01 -5.42 5.69
N PHE A 67 -30.84 -6.33 4.73
CA PHE A 67 -29.55 -6.94 4.44
C PHE A 67 -29.08 -6.45 3.07
N LEU A 68 -27.88 -5.89 3.06
CA LEU A 68 -27.20 -5.48 1.85
C LEU A 68 -26.19 -6.57 1.48
N PHE A 69 -26.14 -6.89 0.19
CA PHE A 69 -25.16 -7.82 -0.36
C PHE A 69 -24.33 -7.08 -1.39
N TRP A 70 -23.02 -7.28 -1.33
CA TRP A 70 -22.07 -6.80 -2.32
C TRP A 70 -21.67 -7.98 -3.21
N VAL A 71 -21.78 -7.81 -4.52
CA VAL A 71 -21.45 -8.85 -5.51
C VAL A 71 -20.31 -8.33 -6.37
N GLU A 72 -19.15 -8.97 -6.25
CA GLU A 72 -18.00 -8.74 -7.11
C GLU A 72 -17.98 -9.78 -8.22
N CYS A 73 -17.66 -9.31 -9.42
CA CYS A 73 -17.57 -10.13 -10.61
C CYS A 73 -16.30 -9.75 -11.38
N ASP A 74 -15.36 -10.68 -11.47
CA ASP A 74 -14.21 -10.51 -12.35
C ASP A 74 -14.66 -10.91 -13.77
N ILE A 75 -14.41 -10.06 -14.77
CA ILE A 75 -14.83 -10.30 -16.15
C ILE A 75 -13.63 -10.84 -16.95
N PRO A 76 -13.65 -12.12 -17.35
CA PRO A 76 -12.61 -12.69 -18.20
C PRO A 76 -12.55 -11.99 -19.56
N SER A 77 -11.33 -11.80 -20.05
CA SER A 77 -11.08 -10.99 -21.25
C SER A 77 -11.64 -11.58 -22.55
N GLU A 78 -11.89 -12.89 -22.56
CA GLU A 78 -12.50 -13.67 -23.64
C GLU A 78 -13.99 -13.38 -23.83
N LEU A 79 -14.64 -12.69 -22.88
CA LEU A 79 -16.06 -12.35 -22.95
C LEU A 79 -16.35 -11.01 -23.62
N GLY A 80 -15.36 -10.35 -24.23
CA GLY A 80 -15.52 -9.09 -24.95
C GLY A 80 -16.69 -9.12 -25.96
N GLY A 81 -17.54 -8.11 -25.92
CA GLY A 81 -18.72 -7.99 -26.81
C GLY A 81 -19.88 -8.95 -26.51
N SER A 82 -19.81 -9.73 -25.42
CA SER A 82 -20.84 -10.70 -25.06
C SER A 82 -21.88 -10.14 -24.08
N THR A 83 -22.98 -10.88 -23.91
CA THR A 83 -23.92 -10.66 -22.81
C THR A 83 -23.99 -11.94 -21.99
N VAL A 84 -23.81 -11.81 -20.68
CA VAL A 84 -23.93 -12.90 -19.72
C VAL A 84 -25.08 -12.64 -18.77
N VAL A 85 -25.75 -13.70 -18.33
CA VAL A 85 -26.77 -13.62 -17.29
C VAL A 85 -26.41 -14.57 -16.15
N VAL A 86 -26.26 -14.01 -14.95
CA VAL A 86 -26.14 -14.76 -13.69
C VAL A 86 -27.48 -14.71 -12.98
N GLN A 87 -27.95 -15.84 -12.45
CA GLN A 87 -29.18 -15.88 -11.66
C GLN A 87 -28.83 -16.07 -10.19
N LEU A 88 -29.29 -15.12 -9.35
CA LEU A 88 -29.24 -15.25 -7.90
C LEU A 88 -30.60 -15.72 -7.41
N HIS A 89 -30.67 -16.96 -6.92
CA HIS A 89 -31.86 -17.54 -6.33
C HIS A 89 -31.81 -17.28 -4.82
N LEU A 90 -32.62 -16.32 -4.36
CA LEU A 90 -32.85 -16.08 -2.94
C LEU A 90 -33.91 -17.06 -2.46
N GLU A 91 -33.52 -18.02 -1.64
CA GLU A 91 -34.36 -19.01 -0.99
C GLU A 91 -34.69 -18.53 0.43
N GLY A 92 -35.92 -18.76 0.92
CA GLY A 92 -36.36 -18.29 2.24
C GLY A 92 -37.86 -18.09 2.33
N ALA A 93 -38.32 -17.25 3.26
CA ALA A 93 -39.72 -16.94 3.54
C ALA A 93 -40.41 -16.22 2.37
N ALA A 94 -39.64 -15.49 1.56
CA ALA A 94 -40.11 -14.86 0.33
C ALA A 94 -39.11 -15.13 -0.81
N PRO A 95 -39.16 -16.32 -1.45
CA PRO A 95 -38.21 -16.66 -2.49
C PRO A 95 -38.26 -15.70 -3.67
N ARG A 96 -37.10 -15.38 -4.24
CA ARG A 96 -36.93 -14.46 -5.37
C ARG A 96 -35.83 -14.96 -6.30
N ASN A 97 -36.05 -14.79 -7.59
CA ASN A 97 -35.02 -14.99 -8.61
C ASN A 97 -34.60 -13.62 -9.12
N LEU A 98 -33.32 -13.31 -9.01
CA LEU A 98 -32.74 -12.04 -9.45
C LEU A 98 -31.80 -12.30 -10.63
N PRO A 99 -32.25 -12.03 -11.87
CA PRO A 99 -31.38 -12.07 -13.04
C PRO A 99 -30.46 -10.85 -13.05
N VAL A 100 -29.15 -11.08 -13.03
CA VAL A 100 -28.12 -10.06 -13.24
C VAL A 100 -27.60 -10.20 -14.66
N ARG A 101 -28.01 -9.27 -15.54
CA ARG A 101 -27.54 -9.19 -16.92
C ARG A 101 -26.30 -8.31 -16.97
N ILE A 102 -25.21 -8.86 -17.48
CA ILE A 102 -23.92 -8.19 -17.64
C ILE A 102 -23.64 -8.07 -19.12
N GLU A 103 -23.58 -6.84 -19.63
CA GLU A 103 -23.21 -6.53 -21.00
C GLU A 103 -21.73 -6.17 -21.04
N VAL A 104 -20.92 -7.06 -21.60
CA VAL A 104 -19.47 -6.91 -21.65
C VAL A 104 -19.12 -6.17 -22.94
N GLN A 105 -18.58 -4.95 -22.79
CA GLN A 105 -18.14 -4.16 -23.93
C GLN A 105 -16.93 -4.83 -24.61
N ASP A 106 -16.77 -4.60 -25.91
CA ASP A 106 -15.59 -5.04 -26.65
C ASP A 106 -14.42 -4.06 -26.43
N ALA A 107 -14.00 -3.95 -25.17
CA ALA A 107 -12.90 -3.10 -24.73
C ALA A 107 -12.11 -3.80 -23.62
N ARG A 108 -10.80 -3.60 -23.62
CA ARG A 108 -9.90 -4.13 -22.58
C ARG A 108 -9.41 -2.99 -21.71
N LEU A 109 -9.50 -3.16 -20.39
CA LEU A 109 -8.81 -2.29 -19.45
C LEU A 109 -7.29 -2.56 -19.52
N PRO A 110 -6.44 -1.55 -19.27
CA PRO A 110 -5.03 -1.78 -19.00
C PRO A 110 -4.85 -2.75 -17.83
N ASP A 111 -3.76 -3.52 -17.81
CA ASP A 111 -3.39 -4.35 -16.66
C ASP A 111 -2.06 -3.84 -16.05
N PRO A 112 -2.08 -3.27 -14.82
CA PRO A 112 -3.27 -2.94 -14.03
C PRO A 112 -3.98 -1.67 -14.56
N PRO A 113 -5.30 -1.51 -14.34
CA PRO A 113 -6.05 -0.34 -14.80
C PRO A 113 -5.68 0.92 -14.02
N VAL A 114 -5.38 0.75 -12.74
CA VAL A 114 -4.88 1.74 -11.80
C VAL A 114 -3.90 1.02 -10.88
N ARG A 115 -2.83 1.71 -10.47
CA ARG A 115 -1.93 1.22 -9.42
C ARG A 115 -2.30 1.92 -8.12
N ILE A 116 -2.53 1.15 -7.06
CA ILE A 116 -2.81 1.66 -5.71
C ILE A 116 -1.69 1.20 -4.78
N ASP A 117 -1.14 2.12 -3.99
CA ASP A 117 -0.14 1.81 -2.97
C ASP A 117 -0.73 2.02 -1.57
N PHE A 118 -0.89 0.95 -0.82
CA PHE A 118 -1.26 0.99 0.59
C PHE A 118 0.00 1.11 1.42
N ASN A 119 0.42 2.37 1.64
CA ASN A 119 1.53 2.69 2.52
C ASN A 119 1.17 2.32 3.97
N GLU A 120 1.99 1.47 4.58
CA GLU A 120 1.73 0.97 5.92
C GLU A 120 2.93 1.23 6.84
N TYR A 121 2.70 1.70 8.06
CA TYR A 121 3.79 1.97 9.01
C TYR A 121 4.21 0.71 9.77
N GLY A 122 5.10 -0.08 9.16
CA GLY A 122 5.52 -1.36 9.69
C GLY A 122 4.52 -2.44 9.33
N ASP A 123 4.02 -3.11 10.35
CA ASP A 123 3.16 -4.28 10.24
C ASP A 123 1.97 -4.17 11.21
N LYS A 124 1.34 -2.99 11.26
CA LYS A 124 0.18 -2.76 12.14
C LYS A 124 -1.02 -3.58 11.71
N TYR A 125 -1.17 -3.89 10.42
CA TYR A 125 -2.16 -4.86 9.94
C TYR A 125 -2.02 -6.26 10.58
N LEU A 126 -0.86 -6.60 11.15
CA LEU A 126 -0.67 -7.82 11.93
C LEU A 126 -0.86 -7.62 13.44
N GLN A 127 -0.82 -6.38 13.94
CA GLN A 127 -0.78 -6.09 15.37
C GLN A 127 -1.96 -6.70 16.12
N VAL A 128 -3.16 -6.64 15.54
CA VAL A 128 -4.38 -7.20 16.14
C VAL A 128 -4.39 -8.73 16.23
N PHE A 129 -3.45 -9.41 15.56
CA PHE A 129 -3.36 -10.87 15.53
C PHE A 129 -2.19 -11.43 16.34
N ARG A 130 -1.27 -10.59 16.84
CA ARG A 130 -0.01 -11.07 17.44
C ARG A 130 -0.20 -11.83 18.73
N GLU A 131 -1.15 -11.40 19.55
CA GLU A 131 -1.44 -12.05 20.83
C GLU A 131 -2.25 -13.34 20.64
N ASP A 132 -3.10 -13.37 19.61
CA ASP A 132 -4.04 -14.47 19.38
C ASP A 132 -3.49 -15.60 18.50
N PHE A 133 -2.44 -15.33 17.71
CA PHE A 133 -1.96 -16.26 16.69
C PHE A 133 -0.44 -16.45 16.71
N PRO A 134 0.06 -17.70 16.57
CA PRO A 134 1.50 -17.94 16.43
C PRO A 134 2.03 -17.37 15.10
N ASP A 135 3.34 -17.14 15.02
CA ASP A 135 3.99 -16.51 13.85
C ASP A 135 3.65 -17.18 12.51
N SER A 136 3.57 -18.52 12.47
CA SER A 136 3.19 -19.24 11.25
C SER A 136 1.77 -18.90 10.78
N ALA A 137 0.85 -18.61 11.70
CA ALA A 137 -0.50 -18.17 11.38
C ALA A 137 -0.51 -16.68 10.97
N GLN A 138 0.29 -15.84 11.63
CA GLN A 138 0.46 -14.44 11.25
C GLN A 138 1.02 -14.30 9.82
N ARG A 139 1.99 -15.14 9.41
CA ARG A 139 2.51 -15.18 8.04
C ARG A 139 1.43 -15.55 7.01
N ARG A 140 0.52 -16.47 7.35
CA ARG A 140 -0.63 -16.78 6.49
C ARG A 140 -1.62 -15.62 6.41
N ILE A 141 -1.81 -14.87 7.49
CA ILE A 141 -2.67 -13.68 7.51
C ILE A 141 -2.03 -12.58 6.67
N GLU A 142 -0.74 -12.29 6.83
CA GLU A 142 0.02 -11.35 6.01
C GLU A 142 -0.16 -11.66 4.52
N ARG A 143 0.03 -12.92 4.14
CA ARG A 143 -0.16 -13.34 2.75
C ARG A 143 -1.60 -13.15 2.25
N LYS A 144 -2.61 -13.28 3.10
CA LYS A 144 -4.00 -12.94 2.73
C LYS A 144 -4.18 -11.44 2.52
N VAL A 145 -3.53 -10.59 3.32
CA VAL A 145 -3.55 -9.13 3.13
C VAL A 145 -2.92 -8.75 1.79
N PHE A 146 -1.74 -9.31 1.47
CA PHE A 146 -1.09 -9.09 0.17
C PHE A 146 -1.95 -9.56 -1.01
N ASN A 147 -2.59 -10.73 -0.92
CA ASN A 147 -3.51 -11.21 -1.95
C ASN A 147 -4.74 -10.31 -2.09
N LEU A 148 -5.30 -9.84 -0.97
CA LEU A 148 -6.46 -8.93 -1.01
C LEU A 148 -6.12 -7.61 -1.70
N CYS A 149 -4.97 -6.99 -1.38
CA CYS A 149 -4.53 -5.80 -2.09
C CYS A 149 -4.42 -6.07 -3.60
N ARG A 150 -3.81 -7.20 -3.98
CA ARG A 150 -3.62 -7.58 -5.38
C ARG A 150 -4.93 -7.83 -6.13
N ASP A 151 -5.89 -8.51 -5.48
CA ASP A 151 -7.24 -8.74 -6.01
C ASP A 151 -7.96 -7.42 -6.34
N HIS A 152 -7.56 -6.31 -5.70
CA HIS A 152 -8.10 -4.97 -5.93
C HIS A 152 -7.08 -4.01 -6.58
N HIS A 153 -6.15 -4.53 -7.38
CA HIS A 153 -5.14 -3.77 -8.15
C HIS A 153 -4.23 -2.86 -7.29
N GLY A 154 -4.08 -3.20 -6.02
CA GLY A 154 -3.20 -2.53 -5.07
C GLY A 154 -2.00 -3.37 -4.67
N SER A 155 -1.00 -2.68 -4.13
CA SER A 155 0.15 -3.24 -3.44
C SER A 155 0.15 -2.69 -2.02
N ILE A 156 0.45 -3.53 -1.03
CA ILE A 156 0.77 -3.04 0.31
C ILE A 156 2.28 -2.84 0.41
N ASN A 157 2.70 -1.70 0.96
CA ASN A 157 4.11 -1.36 1.09
C ASN A 157 4.45 -1.10 2.58
N PRO A 158 4.86 -2.16 3.31
CA PRO A 158 5.22 -2.08 4.72
C PRO A 158 6.51 -1.28 4.92
N LEU A 159 6.41 -0.15 5.61
CA LEU A 159 7.56 0.66 5.98
C LEU A 159 8.44 -0.10 6.99
N PRO A 160 9.71 -0.37 6.70
CA PRO A 160 10.49 -1.38 7.43
C PRO A 160 10.91 -0.96 8.85
N TYR A 161 10.73 0.30 9.24
CA TYR A 161 11.25 0.83 10.50
C TYR A 161 10.18 1.46 11.41
N LYS A 162 10.55 1.66 12.68
CA LYS A 162 9.66 2.08 13.79
C LYS A 162 9.21 3.53 13.62
N SER A 163 8.20 3.75 12.77
CA SER A 163 7.64 5.08 12.51
C SER A 163 8.77 6.06 12.14
N GLN A 164 8.72 7.29 12.66
CA GLN A 164 9.67 8.36 12.38
C GLN A 164 11.03 8.21 13.12
N ARG A 165 11.33 7.06 13.75
CA ARG A 165 12.56 6.81 14.52
C ARG A 165 13.65 6.02 13.77
N GLY A 166 13.37 5.52 12.57
CA GLY A 166 14.37 4.91 11.67
C GLY A 166 14.93 3.52 12.04
N GLU A 167 14.81 3.05 13.28
CA GLU A 167 15.22 1.69 13.64
C GLU A 167 14.33 0.63 12.94
N PRO A 168 14.87 -0.31 12.16
CA PRO A 168 14.08 -1.39 11.57
C PRO A 168 13.28 -2.17 12.61
N ARG A 169 12.08 -2.62 12.22
CA ARG A 169 11.34 -3.60 13.00
C ARG A 169 11.95 -4.99 12.80
N GLU A 170 11.71 -5.86 13.76
CA GLU A 170 12.12 -7.26 13.66
C GLU A 170 11.55 -7.91 12.38
N GLY A 171 12.41 -8.62 11.67
CA GLY A 171 12.07 -9.27 10.40
C GLY A 171 11.73 -8.31 9.26
N MET A 172 12.02 -7.01 9.36
CA MET A 172 11.90 -6.02 8.26
C MET A 172 13.23 -5.67 7.60
N ALA A 173 14.35 -6.12 8.18
CA ALA A 173 15.69 -5.99 7.66
C ALA A 173 16.49 -7.26 7.99
N PRO A 174 17.49 -7.65 7.18
CA PRO A 174 18.46 -8.65 7.59
C PRO A 174 19.24 -8.16 8.81
N GLN A 175 19.66 -9.09 9.67
CA GLN A 175 20.41 -8.74 10.87
C GLN A 175 21.89 -8.54 10.54
N ILE A 176 22.49 -7.46 11.02
CA ILE A 176 23.94 -7.29 10.95
C ILE A 176 24.55 -8.09 12.11
N VAL A 177 25.28 -9.17 11.83
CA VAL A 177 25.75 -10.13 12.85
C VAL A 177 27.19 -9.91 13.30
N ASN A 178 27.87 -8.92 12.73
CA ASN A 178 29.23 -8.54 13.10
C ASN A 178 29.33 -7.05 13.48
N ALA A 179 30.38 -6.71 14.24
CA ALA A 179 30.62 -5.33 14.66
C ALA A 179 31.32 -4.47 13.57
N ASP A 180 31.95 -5.11 12.58
CA ASP A 180 32.62 -4.39 11.48
C ASP A 180 31.60 -4.01 10.39
N LEU A 181 31.04 -2.81 10.55
CA LEU A 181 30.06 -2.26 9.61
C LEU A 181 30.65 -1.86 8.25
N LEU A 182 31.98 -1.82 8.09
CA LEU A 182 32.62 -1.59 6.78
C LEU A 182 32.74 -2.89 5.97
N HIS A 183 32.68 -4.05 6.63
CA HIS A 183 32.61 -5.37 6.02
C HIS A 183 31.43 -6.14 6.64
N PRO A 184 30.19 -5.69 6.42
CA PRO A 184 29.03 -6.21 7.12
C PRO A 184 28.79 -7.68 6.75
N GLN A 185 28.43 -8.48 7.74
CA GLN A 185 27.87 -9.81 7.58
C GLN A 185 26.38 -9.71 7.91
N LEU A 186 25.54 -10.06 6.93
CA LEU A 186 24.10 -9.99 7.04
C LEU A 186 23.51 -11.41 7.17
N ASP A 187 22.73 -11.63 8.22
CA ASP A 187 21.86 -12.80 8.33
C ASP A 187 20.51 -12.49 7.68
N TRP A 188 20.24 -13.24 6.61
CA TRP A 188 19.07 -13.11 5.76
C TRP A 188 17.91 -14.03 6.14
N GLN A 189 18.10 -14.95 7.09
CA GLN A 189 17.17 -16.07 7.32
C GLN A 189 15.71 -15.61 7.50
N GLU A 190 15.46 -14.69 8.43
CA GLU A 190 14.11 -14.18 8.70
C GLU A 190 13.57 -13.30 7.57
N PHE A 191 14.45 -12.51 6.93
CA PHE A 191 14.08 -11.64 5.82
C PHE A 191 13.64 -12.45 4.60
N ASP A 192 14.41 -13.47 4.23
CA ASP A 192 14.12 -14.41 3.14
C ASP A 192 12.84 -15.19 3.42
N ALA A 193 12.69 -15.73 4.64
CA ALA A 193 11.52 -16.51 5.01
C ALA A 193 10.22 -15.69 4.94
N ARG A 194 10.29 -14.40 5.29
CA ARG A 194 9.13 -13.50 5.24
C ARG A 194 8.88 -12.95 3.85
N PHE A 195 9.88 -12.32 3.22
CA PHE A 195 9.68 -11.52 2.01
C PHE A 195 10.07 -12.20 0.71
N GLY A 196 10.94 -13.22 0.76
CA GLY A 196 11.37 -13.95 -0.43
C GLY A 196 10.20 -14.41 -1.32
N PRO A 197 9.14 -15.03 -0.76
CA PRO A 197 7.98 -15.43 -1.54
C PRO A 197 7.27 -14.28 -2.29
N TYR A 198 7.30 -13.06 -1.76
CA TYR A 198 6.68 -11.90 -2.42
C TYR A 198 7.55 -11.36 -3.56
N PHE A 199 8.87 -11.49 -3.46
CA PHE A 199 9.82 -11.04 -4.48
C PHE A 199 10.04 -12.05 -5.61
N ASP A 200 9.86 -13.34 -5.34
CA ASP A 200 9.91 -14.39 -6.39
C ASP A 200 8.53 -14.74 -6.96
N GLY A 201 7.45 -14.18 -6.39
CA GLY A 201 6.09 -14.37 -6.84
C GLY A 201 5.44 -15.67 -6.38
N SER A 202 6.17 -16.58 -5.71
CA SER A 202 5.62 -17.80 -5.12
C SER A 202 4.59 -17.53 -4.03
N ALA A 203 4.49 -16.27 -3.57
CA ALA A 203 3.42 -15.74 -2.73
C ALA A 203 2.03 -15.76 -3.38
N PHE A 204 1.96 -15.74 -4.70
CA PHE A 204 0.74 -15.44 -5.42
C PHE A 204 0.34 -16.56 -6.38
N PRO A 205 -0.98 -16.80 -6.59
CA PRO A 205 -1.44 -17.81 -7.54
C PRO A 205 -0.98 -17.58 -8.99
N ASP A 206 -0.76 -16.32 -9.37
CA ASP A 206 -0.30 -15.93 -10.71
C ASP A 206 1.23 -15.97 -10.86
N GLY A 207 1.96 -16.28 -9.78
CA GLY A 207 3.42 -16.37 -9.78
C GLY A 207 4.15 -15.05 -10.04
N ARG A 208 3.44 -13.91 -10.04
CA ARG A 208 4.03 -12.60 -10.32
C ARG A 208 4.50 -11.93 -9.03
N PRO A 209 5.76 -11.46 -8.92
CA PRO A 209 6.24 -10.69 -7.78
C PRO A 209 5.44 -9.41 -7.50
N ILE A 210 5.62 -8.84 -6.30
CA ILE A 210 5.12 -7.50 -6.01
C ILE A 210 5.84 -6.42 -6.84
N ASP A 211 5.10 -5.38 -7.20
CA ASP A 211 5.60 -4.30 -8.07
C ASP A 211 6.73 -3.49 -7.41
N HIS A 212 6.57 -3.17 -6.13
CA HIS A 212 7.52 -2.33 -5.39
C HIS A 212 7.56 -2.65 -3.90
N PHE A 213 8.68 -2.33 -3.25
CA PHE A 213 8.91 -2.58 -1.82
C PHE A 213 9.94 -1.63 -1.21
N TYR A 214 9.73 -1.17 0.02
CA TYR A 214 10.69 -0.35 0.75
C TYR A 214 11.89 -1.13 1.28
N LEU A 215 13.09 -0.65 1.00
CA LEU A 215 14.29 -1.11 1.68
C LEU A 215 14.45 -0.44 3.05
N PRO A 216 15.13 -1.08 4.01
CA PRO A 216 15.31 -0.56 5.37
C PRO A 216 16.20 0.68 5.49
N PHE A 217 16.84 1.12 4.41
CA PHE A 217 17.76 2.25 4.38
C PHE A 217 17.06 3.57 4.77
N ASN A 218 17.62 4.25 5.77
CA ASN A 218 17.15 5.52 6.29
C ASN A 218 18.24 6.18 7.17
N PRO A 219 18.10 7.43 7.62
CA PRO A 219 19.10 8.14 8.43
C PRO A 219 19.72 7.36 9.59
N ASP A 220 18.98 6.43 10.21
CA ASP A 220 19.40 5.66 11.38
C ASP A 220 19.74 4.18 11.07
N TRP A 221 19.64 3.74 9.81
CA TRP A 221 20.03 2.39 9.40
C TRP A 221 20.53 2.37 7.94
N PRO A 222 21.66 1.71 7.62
CA PRO A 222 22.39 0.73 8.44
C PRO A 222 23.37 1.32 9.46
N ALA A 223 23.62 2.62 9.41
CA ALA A 223 24.46 3.32 10.38
C ALA A 223 23.61 4.32 11.17
N PRO A 224 23.86 4.51 12.48
CA PRO A 224 23.07 5.42 13.30
C PRO A 224 23.38 6.86 12.93
N PHE A 225 22.38 7.75 12.97
CA PHE A 225 22.53 9.14 12.57
C PHE A 225 23.61 9.93 13.34
N PRO A 226 23.90 9.69 14.64
CA PRO A 226 25.04 10.32 15.31
C PRO A 226 26.39 10.13 14.59
N LEU A 227 26.58 9.00 13.88
CA LEU A 227 27.79 8.79 13.08
C LEU A 227 27.84 9.72 11.87
N TYR A 228 26.70 10.05 11.25
CA TYR A 228 26.66 11.07 10.20
C TYR A 228 27.17 12.43 10.70
N LEU A 229 26.88 12.78 11.96
CA LEU A 229 27.33 14.04 12.56
C LEU A 229 28.83 14.01 12.92
N SER A 230 29.33 12.87 13.41
CA SER A 230 30.72 12.77 13.90
C SER A 230 31.73 12.36 12.82
N ASP A 231 31.32 11.53 11.86
CA ASP A 231 32.17 10.92 10.82
C ASP A 231 31.31 10.53 9.60
N ARG A 232 30.89 11.55 8.84
CA ARG A 232 30.08 11.40 7.63
C ARG A 232 30.72 10.46 6.59
N PRO A 233 32.03 10.54 6.27
CA PRO A 233 32.64 9.59 5.33
C PRO A 233 32.46 8.13 5.75
N ARG A 234 32.65 7.81 7.04
CA ARG A 234 32.42 6.45 7.55
C ARG A 234 30.95 6.05 7.48
N TYR A 235 30.04 6.96 7.81
CA TYR A 235 28.60 6.73 7.66
C TYR A 235 28.22 6.34 6.23
N GLU A 236 28.70 7.09 5.23
CA GLU A 236 28.45 6.84 3.81
C GLU A 236 29.08 5.52 3.33
N GLN A 237 30.26 5.16 3.85
CA GLN A 237 30.91 3.87 3.53
C GLN A 237 30.10 2.68 4.04
N ILE A 238 29.56 2.75 5.26
CA ILE A 238 28.70 1.69 5.83
C ILE A 238 27.43 1.52 4.99
N TRP A 239 26.79 2.63 4.59
CA TRP A 239 25.64 2.60 3.69
C TRP A 239 25.94 1.85 2.40
N ARG A 240 27.09 2.14 1.76
CA ARG A 240 27.52 1.45 0.54
C ARG A 240 27.79 -0.02 0.79
N ALA A 241 28.52 -0.35 1.85
CA ALA A 241 28.89 -1.73 2.16
C ALA A 241 27.65 -2.62 2.34
N VAL A 242 26.65 -2.15 3.08
CA VAL A 242 25.39 -2.88 3.26
C VAL A 242 24.56 -2.89 1.98
N ALA A 243 24.52 -1.80 1.20
CA ALA A 243 23.82 -1.78 -0.08
C ALA A 243 24.40 -2.81 -1.07
N GLN A 244 25.72 -2.99 -1.09
CA GLN A 244 26.37 -4.01 -1.92
C GLN A 244 26.00 -5.44 -1.49
N GLU A 245 25.84 -5.70 -0.19
CA GLU A 245 25.33 -7.00 0.28
C GLU A 245 23.88 -7.24 -0.15
N PHE A 246 23.01 -6.21 -0.12
CA PHE A 246 21.66 -6.30 -0.70
C PHE A 246 21.69 -6.62 -2.19
N LEU A 247 22.51 -5.91 -2.97
CA LEU A 247 22.63 -6.14 -4.40
C LEU A 247 23.13 -7.55 -4.71
N ARG A 248 24.16 -8.02 -3.98
CA ARG A 248 24.70 -9.37 -4.12
C ARG A 248 23.61 -10.41 -3.84
N HIS A 249 22.98 -10.33 -2.68
CA HIS A 249 21.95 -11.29 -2.26
C HIS A 249 20.75 -11.29 -3.22
N PHE A 250 20.22 -10.12 -3.58
CA PHE A 250 19.02 -10.05 -4.42
C PHE A 250 19.29 -10.58 -5.85
N ARG A 251 20.50 -10.40 -6.37
CA ARG A 251 20.93 -11.02 -7.63
C ARG A 251 21.05 -12.53 -7.53
N GLU A 252 21.69 -13.03 -6.47
CA GLU A 252 21.82 -14.48 -6.22
C GLU A 252 20.45 -15.15 -6.12
N LYS A 253 19.46 -14.44 -5.55
CA LYS A 253 18.06 -14.90 -5.42
C LYS A 253 17.20 -14.69 -6.67
N GLY A 254 17.68 -13.91 -7.65
CA GLY A 254 16.92 -13.57 -8.86
C GLY A 254 15.75 -12.60 -8.64
N TRP A 255 15.77 -11.81 -7.56
CA TRP A 255 14.69 -10.88 -7.20
C TRP A 255 14.75 -9.57 -7.99
N THR A 256 14.66 -9.65 -9.32
CA THR A 256 14.93 -8.52 -10.23
C THR A 256 13.67 -7.85 -10.77
N ALA A 257 12.48 -8.42 -10.55
CA ALA A 257 11.22 -7.89 -11.06
C ALA A 257 10.61 -6.79 -10.18
N THR A 258 10.94 -6.75 -8.88
CA THR A 258 10.42 -5.76 -7.93
C THR A 258 11.24 -4.47 -8.00
N THR A 259 10.56 -3.31 -8.03
CA THR A 259 11.21 -2.01 -7.85
C THR A 259 11.39 -1.72 -6.36
N PHE A 260 12.63 -1.73 -5.90
CA PHE A 260 12.95 -1.40 -4.53
C PHE A 260 13.03 0.11 -4.33
N GLN A 261 12.57 0.59 -3.18
CA GLN A 261 12.51 2.02 -2.87
C GLN A 261 13.26 2.31 -1.58
N VAL A 262 14.12 3.34 -1.58
CA VAL A 262 14.58 3.98 -0.36
C VAL A 262 13.66 5.16 -0.09
N TYR A 263 13.05 5.18 1.09
CA TYR A 263 12.17 6.24 1.55
C TYR A 263 12.59 6.63 2.97
N CYS A 264 12.92 7.91 3.14
CA CYS A 264 13.28 8.48 4.43
C CYS A 264 12.09 9.27 4.96
N ASN A 265 11.53 8.88 6.11
CA ASN A 265 10.32 9.53 6.66
C ASN A 265 10.53 10.22 8.02
N GLN A 266 11.78 10.29 8.47
CA GLN A 266 12.14 10.78 9.79
C GLN A 266 11.68 12.24 9.92
N LYS A 267 11.15 12.57 11.10
CA LYS A 267 10.79 13.94 11.49
C LYS A 267 11.56 14.31 12.76
N PRO A 268 11.78 15.60 13.03
CA PRO A 268 12.34 16.05 14.30
C PRO A 268 11.37 15.64 15.42
N THR A 269 11.75 14.65 16.22
CA THR A 269 10.94 14.15 17.34
C THR A 269 11.72 14.19 18.63
N LYS A 270 11.03 14.22 19.77
CA LYS A 270 11.67 14.07 21.09
C LYS A 270 12.28 12.66 21.17
N GLY A 271 13.61 12.58 21.08
CA GLY A 271 14.39 11.33 21.13
C GLY A 271 14.96 10.85 19.80
N GLY A 272 14.69 11.54 18.68
CA GLY A 272 15.34 11.29 17.38
C GLY A 272 16.47 12.29 17.13
N GLY A 273 17.59 11.83 16.59
CA GLY A 273 18.76 12.67 16.29
C GLY A 273 18.66 13.47 14.98
N VAL A 274 17.72 13.11 14.11
CA VAL A 274 17.55 13.69 12.77
C VAL A 274 16.84 15.06 12.85
N PRO A 275 17.47 16.16 12.38
CA PRO A 275 16.92 17.51 12.53
C PRO A 275 16.00 17.95 11.37
N TRP A 276 15.75 17.07 10.39
CA TRP A 276 15.01 17.39 9.16
C TRP A 276 13.63 16.76 9.14
N HIS A 277 12.70 17.39 8.42
CA HIS A 277 11.43 16.80 8.00
C HIS A 277 11.62 16.06 6.67
N LEU A 278 11.95 14.76 6.73
CA LEU A 278 12.16 13.94 5.52
C LEU A 278 10.84 13.38 4.96
N ASP A 279 9.83 13.25 5.82
CA ASP A 279 8.43 13.12 5.42
C ASP A 279 7.75 14.50 5.48
N GLU A 280 7.09 14.89 4.39
CA GLU A 280 6.44 16.19 4.25
C GLU A 280 7.38 17.38 4.52
N PRO A 281 8.48 17.51 3.74
CA PRO A 281 9.50 18.55 3.92
C PRO A 281 8.91 19.95 3.87
N LYS A 282 9.50 20.87 4.64
CA LYS A 282 8.94 22.22 4.90
C LYS A 282 9.90 23.34 4.59
N SER A 283 11.16 23.05 4.30
CA SER A 283 12.21 24.04 4.15
C SER A 283 13.29 23.60 3.18
N VAL A 284 14.09 24.56 2.72
CA VAL A 284 15.28 24.30 1.86
C VAL A 284 16.20 23.24 2.47
N ARG A 285 16.43 23.28 3.79
CA ARG A 285 17.29 22.31 4.48
C ARG A 285 16.74 20.89 4.44
N ASP A 286 15.42 20.74 4.46
CA ASP A 286 14.78 19.43 4.33
C ASP A 286 14.97 18.88 2.91
N TYR A 287 14.82 19.74 1.89
CA TYR A 287 15.07 19.36 0.49
C TYR A 287 16.54 19.01 0.24
N GLU A 288 17.49 19.78 0.79
CA GLU A 288 18.92 19.46 0.71
C GLU A 288 19.24 18.12 1.38
N ALA A 289 18.62 17.81 2.51
CA ALA A 289 18.78 16.53 3.18
C ALA A 289 18.20 15.37 2.35
N LEU A 290 17.00 15.52 1.80
CA LEU A 290 16.43 14.53 0.88
C LEU A 290 17.30 14.35 -0.36
N ARG A 291 17.84 15.43 -0.92
CA ARG A 291 18.78 15.37 -2.05
C ARG A 291 20.06 14.62 -1.68
N TYR A 292 20.60 14.84 -0.49
CA TYR A 292 21.74 14.09 0.00
C TYR A 292 21.44 12.58 0.08
N TYR A 293 20.31 12.18 0.66
CA TYR A 293 19.95 10.76 0.76
C TYR A 293 19.63 10.12 -0.59
N HIS A 294 19.04 10.89 -1.52
CA HIS A 294 18.93 10.47 -2.92
C HIS A 294 20.31 10.19 -3.51
N ASP A 295 21.23 11.15 -3.45
CA ASP A 295 22.56 11.01 -4.05
C ASP A 295 23.36 9.88 -3.40
N LEU A 296 23.24 9.69 -2.08
CA LEU A 296 23.83 8.55 -1.38
C LEU A 296 23.23 7.23 -1.84
N THR A 297 21.91 7.16 -2.03
CA THR A 297 21.22 5.97 -2.55
C THR A 297 21.72 5.63 -3.95
N GLN A 298 21.75 6.59 -4.87
CA GLN A 298 22.26 6.39 -6.23
C GLN A 298 23.70 5.86 -6.23
N GLN A 299 24.53 6.42 -5.35
CA GLN A 299 25.92 6.03 -5.25
C GLN A 299 26.13 4.66 -4.55
N ALA A 300 25.28 4.31 -3.59
CA ALA A 300 25.35 3.03 -2.86
C ALA A 300 24.83 1.86 -3.70
N PHE A 301 23.81 2.10 -4.51
CA PHE A 301 23.20 1.14 -5.42
C PHE A 301 23.66 1.31 -6.87
N ALA A 302 24.78 1.98 -7.10
CA ALA A 302 25.33 2.19 -8.44
C ALA A 302 25.60 0.84 -9.13
N GLY A 303 25.22 0.74 -10.40
CA GLY A 303 25.35 -0.50 -11.17
C GLY A 303 24.47 -1.63 -10.64
N SER A 304 23.32 -1.31 -10.05
CA SER A 304 22.32 -2.25 -9.50
C SER A 304 21.62 -3.11 -10.56
N GLU A 305 21.68 -2.72 -11.83
CA GLU A 305 21.06 -3.44 -12.95
C GLU A 305 21.31 -4.97 -12.88
N PRO A 306 20.28 -5.79 -13.15
CA PRO A 306 18.91 -5.42 -13.50
C PRO A 306 18.00 -5.05 -12.30
N LEU A 307 18.52 -4.91 -11.08
CA LEU A 307 17.72 -4.50 -9.91
C LEU A 307 17.38 -3.01 -9.99
N ALA A 308 16.10 -2.68 -9.98
CA ALA A 308 15.64 -1.29 -9.91
C ALA A 308 15.60 -0.84 -8.44
N VAL A 309 16.48 0.08 -8.05
CA VAL A 309 16.44 0.75 -6.75
C VAL A 309 16.23 2.25 -6.98
N LYS A 310 15.12 2.79 -6.48
CA LYS A 310 14.74 4.21 -6.64
C LYS A 310 14.68 4.93 -5.30
N PHE A 311 14.81 6.25 -5.32
CA PHE A 311 14.53 7.07 -4.14
C PHE A 311 13.11 7.64 -4.22
N ARG A 312 12.37 7.58 -3.11
CA ARG A 312 11.00 8.11 -2.99
C ARG A 312 10.94 9.30 -2.06
N ILE A 313 10.17 10.31 -2.46
CA ILE A 313 9.82 11.48 -1.64
C ILE A 313 8.31 11.68 -1.58
N ASP A 314 7.83 12.11 -0.41
CA ASP A 314 6.43 12.44 -0.16
C ASP A 314 6.32 13.96 0.06
N ILE A 315 5.61 14.67 -0.82
CA ILE A 315 5.51 16.13 -0.85
C ILE A 315 4.08 16.58 -0.54
N SER A 316 3.88 17.07 0.68
CA SER A 316 2.57 17.60 1.14
C SER A 316 2.34 19.06 0.83
N HIS A 317 3.41 19.79 0.55
CA HIS A 317 3.38 21.24 0.34
C HIS A 317 3.74 21.63 -1.10
N PHE A 318 3.37 20.80 -2.08
CA PHE A 318 3.74 20.97 -3.50
C PHE A 318 3.27 22.32 -4.07
N TYR A 319 1.99 22.63 -3.91
CA TYR A 319 1.44 23.97 -4.08
C TYR A 319 0.72 24.30 -2.78
N CYS A 320 1.23 25.24 -2.01
CA CYS A 320 0.63 25.72 -0.77
C CYS A 320 0.69 27.25 -0.78
N ASP A 321 -0.29 27.87 -1.44
CA ASP A 321 -0.49 29.30 -1.26
C ASP A 321 -0.99 29.60 0.16
N ALA A 322 -1.11 30.88 0.49
CA ALA A 322 -1.53 31.32 1.82
C ALA A 322 -2.92 30.83 2.27
N HIS A 323 -3.70 30.15 1.43
CA HIS A 323 -5.06 29.73 1.77
C HIS A 323 -5.15 28.37 2.47
N GLN A 324 -4.16 27.49 2.33
CA GLN A 324 -4.22 26.13 2.91
C GLN A 324 -2.93 25.67 3.61
N GLY A 325 -1.94 26.56 3.74
CA GLY A 325 -0.68 26.32 4.46
C GLY A 325 0.07 27.61 4.76
N SER A 326 1.28 27.49 5.34
CA SER A 326 2.18 28.65 5.42
C SER A 326 2.89 28.81 4.08
N LYS A 327 2.91 30.04 3.53
CA LYS A 327 3.69 30.39 2.32
C LYS A 327 5.16 29.95 2.43
N ASP A 328 5.70 29.97 3.65
CA ASP A 328 7.08 29.58 3.94
C ASP A 328 7.35 28.09 3.71
N LYS A 329 6.31 27.28 3.55
CA LYS A 329 6.41 25.83 3.28
C LYS A 329 6.18 25.49 1.81
N ASP A 330 5.75 26.44 0.99
CA ASP A 330 5.45 26.20 -0.41
C ASP A 330 6.71 25.72 -1.15
N PHE A 331 6.59 24.55 -1.78
CA PHE A 331 7.66 23.88 -2.50
C PHE A 331 8.27 24.74 -3.61
N ARG A 332 7.47 25.59 -4.26
CA ARG A 332 7.92 26.48 -5.35
C ARG A 332 8.71 27.66 -4.82
N VAL A 333 8.28 28.22 -3.68
CA VAL A 333 8.94 29.37 -3.05
C VAL A 333 10.31 28.98 -2.54
N ASN A 334 10.44 27.76 -2.02
CA ASN A 334 11.68 27.24 -1.45
C ASN A 334 12.61 26.55 -2.47
N GLY A 335 12.34 26.63 -3.77
CA GLY A 335 13.17 26.02 -4.81
C GLY A 335 13.24 24.48 -4.75
N GLY A 336 12.29 23.82 -4.07
CA GLY A 336 12.31 22.38 -3.88
C GLY A 336 12.30 21.60 -5.19
N GLY A 337 11.65 22.15 -6.22
CA GLY A 337 11.56 21.54 -7.56
C GLY A 337 12.92 21.39 -8.22
N GLU A 338 13.80 22.39 -8.08
CA GLU A 338 15.15 22.35 -8.62
C GLU A 338 16.06 21.42 -7.80
N ILE A 339 15.97 21.49 -6.47
CA ILE A 339 16.79 20.68 -5.56
C ILE A 339 16.50 19.18 -5.73
N LEU A 340 15.22 18.83 -5.83
CA LEU A 340 14.75 17.44 -5.89
C LEU A 340 14.50 16.93 -7.32
N ASP A 341 14.72 17.73 -8.36
CA ASP A 341 14.51 17.33 -9.76
C ASP A 341 15.07 15.93 -10.10
N PRO A 342 16.24 15.50 -9.60
CA PRO A 342 16.76 14.17 -9.92
C PRO A 342 15.97 12.99 -9.35
N VAL A 343 15.19 13.18 -8.28
CA VAL A 343 14.43 12.11 -7.62
C VAL A 343 13.44 11.48 -8.59
N GLU A 344 13.32 10.15 -8.54
CA GLU A 344 12.56 9.36 -9.52
C GLU A 344 11.10 9.15 -9.13
N VAL A 345 10.82 8.96 -7.83
CA VAL A 345 9.49 8.64 -7.32
C VAL A 345 8.96 9.77 -6.45
N TRP A 346 7.87 10.39 -6.90
CA TRP A 346 7.21 11.52 -6.27
C TRP A 346 5.83 11.10 -5.79
N VAL A 347 5.54 11.31 -4.51
CA VAL A 347 4.23 11.05 -3.92
C VAL A 347 3.66 12.38 -3.43
N ILE A 348 2.69 12.92 -4.16
CA ILE A 348 2.21 14.29 -3.97
C ILE A 348 0.87 14.27 -3.26
N SER A 349 0.68 15.12 -2.25
CA SER A 349 -0.59 15.21 -1.55
C SER A 349 -1.67 15.80 -2.44
N ARG A 350 -2.85 15.17 -2.47
CA ARG A 350 -4.06 15.67 -3.11
C ARG A 350 -4.43 17.07 -2.61
N HIS A 351 -4.20 17.36 -1.33
CA HIS A 351 -4.47 18.68 -0.73
C HIS A 351 -3.59 19.79 -1.33
N SER A 352 -2.48 19.44 -1.97
CA SER A 352 -1.59 20.39 -2.67
C SER A 352 -1.78 20.37 -4.19
N MET A 353 -2.84 19.71 -4.68
CA MET A 353 -3.22 19.60 -6.09
C MET A 353 -4.62 20.19 -6.35
N TYR A 354 -4.91 21.37 -5.79
CA TYR A 354 -6.24 22.00 -5.86
C TYR A 354 -6.49 22.85 -7.12
N ASP A 355 -5.46 23.22 -7.87
CA ASP A 355 -5.60 24.07 -9.05
C ASP A 355 -4.94 23.49 -10.32
N ALA A 356 -5.32 24.06 -11.47
CA ALA A 356 -4.81 23.62 -12.77
C ALA A 356 -3.27 23.79 -12.90
N PRO A 357 -2.63 24.85 -12.37
CA PRO A 357 -1.17 24.93 -12.27
C PRO A 357 -0.51 23.73 -11.55
N ALA A 358 -0.99 23.36 -10.35
CA ALA A 358 -0.45 22.24 -9.59
C ALA A 358 -0.55 20.93 -10.35
N ILE A 359 -1.71 20.66 -10.95
CA ILE A 359 -1.95 19.48 -11.78
C ILE A 359 -1.00 19.46 -12.99
N ARG A 360 -0.80 20.60 -13.67
CA ARG A 360 0.13 20.69 -14.80
C ARG A 360 1.57 20.43 -14.40
N ALA A 361 2.01 20.89 -13.22
CA ALA A 361 3.36 20.62 -12.73
C ALA A 361 3.57 19.13 -12.42
N ALA A 362 2.61 18.47 -11.79
CA ALA A 362 2.66 17.01 -11.59
C ALA A 362 2.68 16.26 -12.94
N GLN A 363 1.92 16.71 -13.94
CA GLN A 363 1.97 16.15 -15.29
C GLN A 363 3.31 16.39 -15.99
N GLN A 364 3.98 17.52 -15.74
CA GLN A 364 5.32 17.81 -16.28
C GLN A 364 6.37 16.85 -15.71
N LEU A 365 6.33 16.56 -14.41
CA LEU A 365 7.17 15.53 -13.79
C LEU A 365 6.98 14.18 -14.49
N ARG A 366 5.73 13.75 -14.70
CA ARG A 366 5.43 12.51 -15.44
C ARG A 366 5.97 12.53 -16.87
N ARG A 367 5.83 13.64 -17.59
CA ARG A 367 6.37 13.80 -18.96
C ARG A 367 7.90 13.80 -18.99
N ALA A 368 8.55 14.18 -17.90
CA ALA A 368 9.99 14.07 -17.71
C ALA A 368 10.46 12.66 -17.31
N GLY A 369 9.55 11.67 -17.32
CA GLY A 369 9.88 10.27 -17.00
C GLY A 369 9.86 9.94 -15.51
N LYS A 370 9.41 10.86 -14.64
CA LYS A 370 9.26 10.61 -13.21
C LYS A 370 8.03 9.76 -12.92
N GLU A 371 8.14 8.91 -11.91
CA GLU A 371 7.01 8.19 -11.34
C GLU A 371 6.29 9.12 -10.36
N VAL A 372 5.01 9.42 -10.61
CA VAL A 372 4.22 10.34 -9.80
C VAL A 372 2.97 9.65 -9.29
N TRP A 373 2.86 9.58 -7.97
CA TRP A 373 1.72 9.11 -7.22
C TRP A 373 1.01 10.29 -6.57
N VAL A 374 -0.29 10.11 -6.32
CA VAL A 374 -1.08 11.06 -5.55
C VAL A 374 -1.64 10.33 -4.35
N TYR A 375 -1.40 10.87 -3.15
CA TYR A 375 -2.01 10.35 -1.94
C TYR A 375 -3.07 11.31 -1.42
N ALA A 376 -4.10 10.78 -0.79
CA ALA A 376 -5.13 11.55 -0.11
C ALA A 376 -5.16 11.15 1.37
N GLU A 377 -5.75 12.01 2.20
CA GLU A 377 -6.07 11.60 3.57
C GLU A 377 -7.15 10.52 3.53
N THR A 378 -7.18 9.70 4.57
CA THR A 378 -8.31 8.78 4.79
C THR A 378 -9.55 9.65 4.93
N PRO A 379 -10.54 9.56 4.01
CA PRO A 379 -11.78 10.30 4.17
C PRO A 379 -12.41 9.91 5.50
N LYS A 380 -13.16 10.82 6.12
CA LYS A 380 -13.92 10.43 7.29
C LYS A 380 -14.86 9.28 6.92
N LEU A 381 -15.16 8.40 7.87
CA LEU A 381 -15.96 7.20 7.62
C LEU A 381 -17.35 7.53 7.02
N ASP A 382 -17.85 8.75 7.24
CA ASP A 382 -19.09 9.27 6.70
C ASP A 382 -18.98 9.95 5.32
N GLU A 383 -17.76 10.27 4.88
CA GLU A 383 -17.43 10.81 3.56
C GLU A 383 -16.99 9.70 2.58
N GLY A 384 -16.78 8.47 3.07
CA GLY A 384 -16.28 7.32 2.30
C GLY A 384 -17.09 6.93 1.06
N GLY A 385 -18.34 7.39 0.96
CA GLY A 385 -19.18 7.24 -0.24
C GLY A 385 -18.91 8.24 -1.37
N GLU A 386 -18.30 9.40 -1.09
CA GLU A 386 -18.08 10.46 -2.10
C GLU A 386 -16.67 10.39 -2.74
N ALA A 387 -15.70 9.80 -2.06
CA ALA A 387 -14.29 9.83 -2.48
C ALA A 387 -13.99 9.07 -3.79
N ALA A 388 -14.82 8.09 -4.17
CA ALA A 388 -14.61 7.26 -5.37
C ALA A 388 -15.24 7.84 -6.66
N LEU A 389 -16.06 8.89 -6.58
CA LEU A 389 -16.86 9.38 -7.71
C LEU A 389 -16.43 10.75 -8.27
N GLN A 390 -15.41 11.40 -7.71
CA GLN A 390 -14.89 12.62 -8.29
C GLN A 390 -13.78 12.32 -9.29
N ARG A 391 -14.17 12.34 -10.58
CA ARG A 391 -13.29 12.29 -11.76
C ARG A 391 -12.03 13.15 -11.56
N ILE A 392 -10.86 12.53 -11.73
CA ILE A 392 -9.61 13.23 -12.08
C ILE A 392 -9.59 13.46 -13.59
#